data_AF-F5Z664-F1
#
_entry.id   AF-F5Z664-F1
#
_cell.length_a   1.000
_cell.length_b   1.000
_cell.length_c   1.000
_cell.angle_alpha   90.00
_cell.angle_beta   90.00
_cell.angle_gamma   90.00
#
_symmetry.space_group_name_H-M   'P 1'
#
loop_
_entity.id
_entity.type
_entity.pdbx_description
1 polymer ?
#
loop_
_entity_poly.entity_id
_entity_poly.type
_entity_poly.pdbx_seq_one_letter_code
_entity_poly.pdbx_strand_id
1 'polypeptide(L)'
;MNFFKKTVKQEKKVKLVAVAKDEAAYLPEWIHHHLYFGFDEIEVYVNRSSDNSIPLLSKISQEHDEVKFTTADWVDLCPEAAKSHIQQIVYSLALHKAKEDGFDYIMFIDVDEFYMPKDMVTGIKNKLLQLDYPDSISFQWFNEKGQDKPFSVLPASINGFRHKLIKSIVATNAPIDSMSLHLPRFKKGKKLLSDGSKFIPAKGHHEQLDPRLSQQRDTMIVHRMFRSPLEYVSLLSRGRPSKTRLTIKTNRFGYNVDNAEYEDFTVDVEKYEAYQLSLQRFIDKCGLASELLIAQQFVKSRYHQTIKSISNIPINASKEATRAFRNCDKEVVSALNKKYATSEFLNSVSTPVLLSELARMFIDIDKGTAKKLISKAAELHPTGPQIKNLYKLIFDKNSGNI
;
A
#
# COMPACT_ATOMS: atom_id res chain seq x y z
N MET A 1 58.25 12.09 -2.53
CA MET A 1 57.20 12.16 -1.47
C MET A 1 56.11 13.10 -1.96
N ASN A 2 55.02 12.55 -2.52
CA ASN A 2 53.65 12.96 -2.24
C ASN A 2 52.69 12.14 -3.12
N PHE A 3 52.14 11.12 -2.47
CA PHE A 3 51.01 10.33 -2.93
C PHE A 3 49.77 11.22 -2.99
N PHE A 4 49.33 11.60 -4.19
CA PHE A 4 47.91 11.85 -4.41
C PHE A 4 47.26 10.51 -4.78
N LYS A 5 46.97 9.69 -3.75
CA LYS A 5 45.94 8.66 -3.90
C LYS A 5 44.64 9.40 -4.15
N LYS A 6 44.22 9.44 -5.41
CA LYS A 6 42.84 9.74 -5.80
C LYS A 6 42.00 8.68 -5.08
N THR A 7 41.42 9.03 -3.93
CA THR A 7 40.51 8.14 -3.21
C THR A 7 39.33 7.93 -4.12
N VAL A 8 39.31 6.81 -4.86
CA VAL A 8 38.10 6.35 -5.54
C VAL A 8 37.09 6.16 -4.42
N LYS A 9 36.11 7.07 -4.30
CA LYS A 9 35.03 6.96 -3.31
C LYS A 9 34.35 5.62 -3.63
N GLN A 10 34.57 4.62 -2.78
CA GLN A 10 34.03 3.29 -3.01
C GLN A 10 32.51 3.40 -3.11
N GLU A 11 31.96 2.92 -4.22
CA GLU A 11 30.53 2.99 -4.47
C GLU A 11 29.79 2.21 -3.36
N LYS A 12 28.76 2.84 -2.79
CA LYS A 12 28.00 2.28 -1.67
C LYS A 12 27.07 1.18 -2.16
N LYS A 13 27.08 0.03 -1.49
CA LYS A 13 26.16 -1.08 -1.78
C LYS A 13 24.82 -0.89 -1.07
N VAL A 14 23.72 -1.02 -1.81
CA VAL A 14 22.36 -0.78 -1.34
C VAL A 14 21.49 -2.02 -1.53
N LYS A 15 20.94 -2.54 -0.43
CA LYS A 15 19.96 -3.64 -0.44
C LYS A 15 18.54 -3.11 -0.31
N LEU A 16 17.61 -3.67 -1.08
CA LEU A 16 16.17 -3.47 -0.94
C LEU A 16 15.52 -4.72 -0.39
N VAL A 17 14.57 -4.57 0.53
CA VAL A 17 13.86 -5.70 1.13
C VAL A 17 12.36 -5.45 1.16
N ALA A 18 11.59 -6.48 0.80
CA ALA A 18 10.13 -6.48 0.90
C ALA A 18 9.62 -7.75 1.59
N VAL A 19 8.46 -7.65 2.25
CA VAL A 19 7.68 -8.80 2.72
C VAL A 19 6.42 -8.89 1.85
N ALA A 20 6.31 -9.95 1.07
CA ALA A 20 5.24 -10.12 0.09
C ALA A 20 4.28 -11.23 0.50
N LYS A 21 2.96 -10.95 0.45
CA LYS A 21 1.91 -11.96 0.60
C LYS A 21 0.96 -11.88 -0.59
N ASP A 22 0.93 -12.91 -1.42
CA ASP A 22 0.10 -12.99 -2.63
C ASP A 22 0.30 -11.83 -3.61
N GLU A 23 1.55 -11.39 -3.84
CA GLU A 23 1.87 -10.20 -4.66
C GLU A 23 2.44 -10.53 -6.05
N ALA A 24 2.31 -11.77 -6.54
CA ALA A 24 2.91 -12.23 -7.80
C ALA A 24 2.56 -11.32 -8.99
N ALA A 25 1.36 -10.75 -9.03
CA ALA A 25 0.90 -9.90 -10.13
C ALA A 25 1.67 -8.56 -10.24
N TYR A 26 2.38 -8.17 -9.19
CA TYR A 26 3.02 -6.85 -9.07
C TYR A 26 4.54 -6.93 -8.89
N LEU A 27 5.05 -8.09 -8.47
CA LEU A 27 6.48 -8.31 -8.24
C LEU A 27 7.36 -7.99 -9.46
N PRO A 28 7.01 -8.34 -10.72
CA PRO A 28 7.89 -8.04 -11.85
C PRO A 28 8.15 -6.55 -12.07
N GLU A 29 7.10 -5.72 -12.04
CA GLU A 29 7.24 -4.27 -12.15
C GLU A 29 8.04 -3.71 -10.97
N TRP A 30 7.71 -4.13 -9.75
CA TRP A 30 8.38 -3.66 -8.54
C TRP A 30 9.87 -4.03 -8.52
N ILE A 31 10.24 -5.26 -8.87
CA ILE A 31 11.64 -5.70 -8.93
C ILE A 31 12.40 -4.94 -10.02
N HIS A 32 11.88 -4.94 -11.26
CA HIS A 32 12.51 -4.22 -12.37
C HIS A 32 12.73 -2.74 -12.02
N HIS A 33 11.71 -2.08 -11.46
CA HIS A 33 11.77 -0.67 -11.11
C HIS A 33 12.93 -0.36 -10.17
N HIS A 34 13.09 -1.15 -9.12
CA HIS A 34 14.14 -0.89 -8.15
C HIS A 34 15.53 -1.32 -8.68
N LEU A 35 15.64 -2.36 -9.50
CA LEU A 35 16.90 -2.63 -10.20
C LEU A 35 17.27 -1.46 -11.13
N TYR A 36 16.31 -0.92 -11.88
CA TYR A 36 16.49 0.21 -12.77
C TYR A 36 17.00 1.46 -12.03
N PHE A 37 16.54 1.68 -10.79
CA PHE A 37 17.00 2.79 -9.94
C PHE A 37 18.24 2.48 -9.07
N GLY A 38 18.95 1.40 -9.39
CA GLY A 38 20.32 1.16 -8.92
C GLY A 38 20.41 0.56 -7.52
N PHE A 39 19.41 -0.21 -7.09
CA PHE A 39 19.56 -1.11 -5.95
C PHE A 39 20.43 -2.30 -6.37
N ASP A 40 21.46 -2.62 -5.58
CA ASP A 40 22.44 -3.66 -5.93
C ASP A 40 21.96 -5.08 -5.61
N GLU A 41 21.02 -5.22 -4.67
CA GLU A 41 20.36 -6.50 -4.37
C GLU A 41 18.92 -6.24 -3.91
N ILE A 42 18.01 -7.10 -4.35
CA ILE A 42 16.62 -7.12 -3.91
C ILE A 42 16.33 -8.46 -3.23
N GLU A 43 15.83 -8.42 -2.00
CA GLU A 43 15.48 -9.62 -1.24
C GLU A 43 13.99 -9.62 -0.89
N VAL A 44 13.25 -10.59 -1.41
CA VAL A 44 11.80 -10.75 -1.17
C VAL A 44 11.54 -11.87 -0.16
N TYR A 45 10.95 -11.50 0.97
CA TYR A 45 10.48 -12.45 1.98
C TYR A 45 9.01 -12.80 1.71
N VAL A 46 8.76 -13.99 1.18
CA VAL A 46 7.41 -14.50 0.86
C VAL A 46 6.73 -14.98 2.14
N ASN A 47 5.56 -14.42 2.46
CA ASN A 47 4.85 -14.61 3.73
C ASN A 47 3.45 -15.15 3.46
N ARG A 48 3.24 -16.43 3.77
CA ARG A 48 1.95 -17.12 3.74
C ARG A 48 1.22 -16.87 2.41
N SER A 49 1.96 -16.92 1.31
CA SER A 49 1.44 -16.73 -0.04
C SER A 49 0.82 -18.02 -0.56
N SER A 50 -0.30 -17.90 -1.26
CA SER A 50 -1.00 -18.99 -1.94
C SER A 50 -1.14 -18.75 -3.46
N ASP A 51 -0.61 -17.64 -3.97
CA ASP A 51 -0.43 -17.42 -5.40
C ASP A 51 0.88 -18.04 -5.93
N ASN A 52 1.20 -17.76 -7.18
CA ASN A 52 2.42 -18.23 -7.83
C ASN A 52 3.65 -17.34 -7.57
N SER A 53 3.74 -16.64 -6.43
CA SER A 53 4.90 -15.78 -6.10
C SER A 53 6.23 -16.54 -6.16
N ILE A 54 6.31 -17.75 -5.59
CA ILE A 54 7.55 -18.53 -5.56
C ILE A 54 8.01 -18.95 -6.96
N PRO A 55 7.18 -19.59 -7.81
CA PRO A 55 7.55 -19.88 -9.20
C PRO A 55 7.98 -18.64 -9.99
N LEU A 56 7.27 -17.52 -9.84
CA LEU A 56 7.59 -16.27 -10.51
C LEU A 56 8.95 -15.71 -10.06
N LEU A 57 9.20 -15.65 -8.75
CA LEU A 57 10.48 -15.18 -8.21
C LEU A 57 11.64 -16.09 -8.62
N SER A 58 11.41 -17.40 -8.69
CA SER A 58 12.41 -18.36 -9.16
C SER A 58 12.84 -18.11 -10.61
N LYS A 59 11.92 -17.71 -11.49
CA LYS A 59 12.27 -17.34 -12.87
C LYS A 59 13.10 -16.07 -12.92
N ILE A 60 12.74 -15.07 -12.13
CA ILE A 60 13.51 -13.82 -12.06
C ILE A 60 14.92 -14.08 -11.55
N SER A 61 15.07 -14.83 -10.44
CA SER A 61 16.39 -15.09 -9.84
C SER A 61 17.32 -15.95 -10.70
N GLN A 62 16.79 -16.69 -11.69
CA GLN A 62 17.61 -17.43 -12.65
C GLN A 62 18.27 -16.52 -13.68
N GLU A 63 17.64 -15.38 -13.99
CA GLU A 63 18.13 -14.39 -14.96
C GLU A 63 18.83 -13.19 -14.31
N HIS A 64 18.66 -13.04 -13.00
CA HIS A 64 19.12 -11.93 -12.17
C HIS A 64 19.59 -12.44 -10.80
N ASP A 65 20.89 -12.74 -10.67
CA ASP A 65 21.51 -13.24 -9.43
C ASP A 65 21.38 -12.26 -8.25
N GLU A 66 21.21 -10.97 -8.55
CA GLU A 66 20.95 -9.90 -7.59
C GLU A 66 19.52 -9.90 -7.02
N VAL A 67 18.62 -10.75 -7.53
CA VAL A 67 17.26 -10.91 -7.00
C VAL A 67 17.16 -12.21 -6.22
N LYS A 68 17.00 -12.08 -4.91
CA LYS A 68 16.89 -13.19 -3.97
C LYS A 68 15.51 -13.25 -3.36
N PHE A 69 15.10 -14.45 -2.95
CA PHE A 69 13.88 -14.62 -2.19
C PHE A 69 13.97 -15.79 -1.22
N THR A 70 13.16 -15.72 -0.16
CA THR A 70 13.02 -16.81 0.82
C THR A 70 11.63 -16.76 1.44
N THR A 71 11.22 -17.84 2.10
CA THR A 71 9.96 -17.85 2.85
C THR A 71 10.15 -17.26 4.25
N ALA A 72 9.16 -16.51 4.73
CA ALA A 72 9.10 -15.96 6.08
C ALA A 72 8.17 -16.75 7.02
N ASP A 73 7.65 -17.88 6.55
CA ASP A 73 6.65 -18.68 7.27
C ASP A 73 7.22 -19.32 8.55
N TRP A 74 8.55 -19.41 8.67
CA TRP A 74 9.22 -19.82 9.91
C TRP A 74 8.86 -18.95 11.11
N VAL A 75 8.37 -17.71 10.90
CA VAL A 75 7.86 -16.84 11.97
C VAL A 75 6.63 -17.42 12.67
N ASP A 76 5.91 -18.36 12.03
CA ASP A 76 4.80 -19.07 12.66
C ASP A 76 5.22 -20.05 13.76
N LEU A 77 6.53 -20.34 13.87
CA LEU A 77 7.11 -21.08 15.00
C LEU A 77 7.24 -20.21 16.25
N CYS A 78 7.14 -18.88 16.13
CA CYS A 78 7.21 -17.97 17.26
C CYS A 78 5.88 -17.89 18.04
N PRO A 79 5.90 -17.48 19.33
CA PRO A 79 4.68 -17.22 20.09
C PRO A 79 3.74 -16.21 19.41
N GLU A 80 2.44 -16.27 19.70
CA GLU A 80 1.40 -15.41 19.12
C GLU A 80 1.74 -13.91 19.13
N ALA A 81 2.29 -13.43 20.25
CA ALA A 81 2.69 -12.04 20.41
C ALA A 81 3.78 -11.64 19.39
N ALA A 82 4.74 -12.52 19.12
CA ALA A 82 5.81 -12.28 18.16
C ALA A 82 5.33 -12.44 16.71
N LYS A 83 4.57 -13.50 16.40
CA LYS A 83 4.16 -13.78 15.02
C LYS A 83 3.26 -12.70 14.39
N SER A 84 2.56 -11.92 15.23
CA SER A 84 1.78 -10.75 14.81
C SER A 84 2.64 -9.55 14.34
N HIS A 85 3.95 -9.60 14.60
CA HIS A 85 4.97 -8.58 14.24
C HIS A 85 5.95 -9.10 13.17
N ILE A 86 5.48 -9.97 12.28
CA ILE A 86 6.30 -10.62 11.23
C ILE A 86 7.16 -9.64 10.42
N GLN A 87 6.61 -8.49 10.02
CA GLN A 87 7.38 -7.51 9.24
C GLN A 87 8.56 -6.95 10.05
N GLN A 88 8.36 -6.59 11.32
CA GLN A 88 9.45 -6.10 12.17
C GLN A 88 10.52 -7.17 12.40
N ILE A 89 10.11 -8.42 12.59
CA ILE A 89 11.02 -9.56 12.78
C ILE A 89 11.88 -9.74 11.52
N VAL A 90 11.24 -9.81 10.35
CA VAL A 90 11.92 -10.00 9.06
C VAL A 90 12.85 -8.82 8.75
N TYR A 91 12.41 -7.58 8.96
CA TYR A 91 13.26 -6.41 8.73
C TYR A 91 14.46 -6.36 9.68
N SER A 92 14.30 -6.79 10.93
CA SER A 92 15.41 -6.91 11.89
C SER A 92 16.44 -7.94 11.42
N LEU A 93 15.98 -9.12 10.98
CA LEU A 93 16.84 -10.15 10.41
C LEU A 93 17.57 -9.66 9.15
N ALA A 94 16.83 -9.03 8.24
CA ALA A 94 17.38 -8.56 6.98
C ALA A 94 18.40 -7.43 7.16
N LEU A 95 18.16 -6.49 8.09
CA LEU A 95 19.16 -5.47 8.47
C LEU A 95 20.44 -6.11 9.01
N HIS A 96 20.29 -7.12 9.89
CA HIS A 96 21.43 -7.82 10.45
C HIS A 96 22.25 -8.52 9.36
N LYS A 97 21.60 -9.31 8.50
CA LYS A 97 22.25 -9.99 7.36
C LYS A 97 22.89 -9.02 6.39
N ALA A 98 22.21 -7.93 6.02
CA ALA A 98 22.75 -6.93 5.11
C ALA A 98 24.08 -6.36 5.61
N LYS A 99 24.20 -6.15 6.93
CA LYS A 99 25.45 -5.72 7.55
C LYS A 99 26.55 -6.79 7.44
N GLU A 100 26.22 -8.06 7.68
CA GLU A 100 27.18 -9.19 7.56
C GLU A 100 27.63 -9.41 6.11
N ASP A 101 26.72 -9.26 5.16
CA ASP A 101 26.96 -9.37 3.72
C ASP A 101 27.72 -8.16 3.14
N GLY A 102 28.02 -7.15 3.98
CA GLY A 102 28.80 -5.98 3.59
C GLY A 102 28.04 -4.92 2.79
N PHE A 103 26.71 -4.84 2.91
CA PHE A 103 25.93 -3.72 2.39
C PHE A 103 26.12 -2.48 3.27
N ASP A 104 26.20 -1.31 2.62
CA ASP A 104 26.33 -0.03 3.32
C ASP A 104 24.98 0.54 3.73
N TYR A 105 23.95 0.32 2.91
CA TYR A 105 22.60 0.81 3.12
C TYR A 105 21.56 -0.27 2.86
N ILE A 106 20.43 -0.16 3.56
CA ILE A 106 19.26 -1.00 3.35
C ILE A 106 17.99 -0.13 3.33
N MET A 107 17.05 -0.51 2.48
CA MET A 107 15.73 0.11 2.41
C MET A 107 14.64 -0.96 2.48
N PHE A 108 13.55 -0.63 3.16
CA PHE A 108 12.37 -1.49 3.27
C PHE A 108 11.19 -0.81 2.56
N ILE A 109 10.71 -1.42 1.48
CA ILE A 109 9.61 -0.88 0.67
C ILE A 109 8.59 -2.01 0.46
N ASP A 110 7.30 -1.71 0.60
CA ASP A 110 6.23 -2.67 0.34
C ASP A 110 6.01 -2.84 -1.19
N VAL A 111 5.45 -3.96 -1.65
CA VAL A 111 5.35 -4.27 -3.10
C VAL A 111 4.40 -3.31 -3.86
N ASP A 112 3.62 -2.50 -3.13
CA ASP A 112 2.79 -1.43 -3.68
C ASP A 112 3.45 -0.05 -3.61
N GLU A 113 4.74 0.05 -3.27
CA GLU A 113 5.46 1.29 -3.10
C GLU A 113 6.70 1.37 -4.02
N PHE A 114 7.02 2.58 -4.49
CA PHE A 114 8.05 2.80 -5.51
C PHE A 114 8.90 4.02 -5.21
N TYR A 115 10.23 3.87 -5.20
CA TYR A 115 11.17 4.99 -5.19
C TYR A 115 11.10 5.74 -6.53
N MET A 116 10.46 6.91 -6.54
CA MET A 116 10.13 7.62 -7.78
C MET A 116 10.84 8.98 -7.86
N PRO A 117 11.98 9.08 -8.58
CA PRO A 117 12.58 10.36 -8.93
C PRO A 117 11.86 10.96 -10.14
N LYS A 118 11.57 12.28 -10.11
CA LYS A 118 10.86 12.97 -11.19
C LYS A 118 11.62 12.96 -12.52
N ASP A 119 12.94 12.92 -12.47
CA ASP A 119 13.78 12.88 -13.67
C ASP A 119 13.87 11.49 -14.32
N MET A 120 13.31 10.44 -13.67
CA MET A 120 13.43 9.03 -14.07
C MET A 120 14.88 8.54 -14.26
N VAL A 121 15.86 9.24 -13.69
CA VAL A 121 17.30 8.96 -13.89
C VAL A 121 18.03 8.87 -12.55
N THR A 122 17.66 9.68 -11.55
CA THR A 122 18.36 9.74 -10.27
C THR A 122 18.13 8.47 -9.44
N GLY A 123 19.01 7.49 -9.62
CA GLY A 123 19.06 6.27 -8.80
C GLY A 123 19.42 6.53 -7.34
N ILE A 124 19.15 5.52 -6.50
CA ILE A 124 19.28 5.63 -5.04
C ILE A 124 20.72 5.94 -4.58
N LYS A 125 21.72 5.35 -5.27
CA LYS A 125 23.14 5.59 -4.99
C LYS A 125 23.58 7.03 -5.31
N ASN A 126 23.04 7.60 -6.39
CA ASN A 126 23.26 9.01 -6.74
C ASN A 126 22.67 9.92 -5.66
N LYS A 127 21.46 9.61 -5.17
CA LYS A 127 20.82 10.36 -4.09
C LYS A 127 21.62 10.30 -2.78
N LEU A 128 22.16 9.12 -2.43
CA LEU A 128 23.06 8.95 -1.28
C LEU A 128 24.35 9.77 -1.41
N LEU A 129 24.96 9.79 -2.60
CA LEU A 129 26.15 10.57 -2.88
C LEU A 129 25.89 12.08 -2.79
N GLN A 130 24.78 12.56 -3.36
CA GLN A 130 24.36 13.97 -3.34
C GLN A 130 24.22 14.52 -1.91
N LEU A 131 23.74 13.70 -0.98
CA LEU A 131 23.52 14.10 0.42
C LEU A 131 24.70 13.80 1.35
N ASP A 132 25.83 13.38 0.76
CA ASP A 132 27.04 12.96 1.45
C ASP A 132 26.75 11.92 2.54
N TYR A 133 26.17 10.81 2.11
CA TYR A 133 25.99 9.56 2.87
C TYR A 133 25.47 9.77 4.31
N PRO A 134 24.26 10.34 4.48
CA PRO A 134 23.65 10.48 5.80
C PRO A 134 23.28 9.11 6.40
N ASP A 135 23.02 9.06 7.71
CA ASP A 135 22.58 7.83 8.38
C ASP A 135 21.18 7.37 7.90
N SER A 136 20.34 8.31 7.46
CA SER A 136 19.14 7.98 6.68
C SER A 136 18.69 9.09 5.74
N ILE A 137 18.00 8.68 4.67
CA ILE A 137 17.21 9.56 3.82
C ILE A 137 15.76 9.11 3.89
N SER A 138 14.86 10.01 4.25
CA SER A 138 13.43 9.78 4.31
C SER A 138 12.72 10.42 3.13
N PHE A 139 11.84 9.66 2.51
CA PHE A 139 11.08 10.03 1.32
C PHE A 139 9.60 10.09 1.69
N GLN A 140 8.97 11.23 1.46
CA GLN A 140 7.54 11.40 1.71
C GLN A 140 6.71 10.55 0.75
N TRP A 141 5.63 9.96 1.26
CA TRP A 141 4.66 9.24 0.44
C TRP A 141 3.84 10.19 -0.43
N PHE A 142 3.59 9.72 -1.64
CA PHE A 142 2.62 10.23 -2.59
C PHE A 142 1.65 9.10 -2.90
N ASN A 143 0.42 9.18 -2.37
CA ASN A 143 -0.57 8.14 -2.55
C ASN A 143 -1.27 8.31 -3.90
N GLU A 144 -1.14 7.32 -4.79
CA GLU A 144 -1.85 7.29 -6.08
C GLU A 144 -3.36 7.12 -5.86
N LYS A 145 -4.16 7.84 -6.63
CA LYS A 145 -5.64 7.79 -6.62
C LYS A 145 -6.22 6.44 -7.13
N GLY A 146 -5.40 5.65 -7.80
CA GLY A 146 -5.78 4.47 -8.57
C GLY A 146 -6.22 4.83 -9.99
N GLN A 147 -6.41 3.79 -10.82
CA GLN A 147 -6.74 3.84 -12.24
C GLN A 147 -7.85 2.83 -12.54
N ASP A 148 -8.70 3.13 -13.51
CA ASP A 148 -9.81 2.23 -13.86
C ASP A 148 -9.32 0.90 -14.47
N LYS A 149 -8.18 0.92 -15.17
CA LYS A 149 -7.60 -0.25 -15.81
C LYS A 149 -6.88 -1.13 -14.78
N PRO A 150 -7.35 -2.38 -14.53
CA PRO A 150 -6.66 -3.30 -13.62
C PRO A 150 -5.29 -3.69 -14.13
N PHE A 151 -4.35 -3.92 -13.21
CA PHE A 151 -2.97 -4.33 -13.52
C PHE A 151 -2.25 -3.35 -14.46
N SER A 152 -2.62 -2.07 -14.38
CA SER A 152 -1.92 -0.99 -15.07
C SER A 152 -0.53 -0.81 -14.45
N VAL A 153 0.46 -0.58 -15.31
CA VAL A 153 1.80 -0.13 -14.90
C VAL A 153 1.73 1.28 -14.29
N LEU A 154 2.77 1.65 -13.55
CA LEU A 154 3.00 3.02 -13.08
C LEU A 154 2.94 4.00 -14.25
N PRO A 155 2.08 5.04 -14.23
CA PRO A 155 1.97 6.00 -15.31
C PRO A 155 3.01 7.13 -15.18
N ALA A 156 3.28 7.83 -16.28
CA ALA A 156 4.18 8.99 -16.28
C ALA A 156 3.63 10.21 -15.52
N SER A 157 2.30 10.33 -15.45
CA SER A 157 1.62 11.34 -14.63
C SER A 157 0.70 10.65 -13.65
N ILE A 158 0.97 10.87 -12.37
CA ILE A 158 0.31 10.18 -11.26
C ILE A 158 -0.54 11.22 -10.53
N ASN A 159 -1.87 11.09 -10.64
CA ASN A 159 -2.77 11.88 -9.82
C ASN A 159 -2.87 11.25 -8.44
N GLY A 160 -2.75 12.07 -7.40
CA GLY A 160 -2.69 11.57 -6.04
C GLY A 160 -2.62 12.67 -5.01
N PHE A 161 -2.16 12.33 -3.81
CA PHE A 161 -2.02 13.28 -2.72
C PHE A 161 -0.82 12.92 -1.83
N ARG A 162 -0.19 13.95 -1.27
CA ARG A 162 0.88 13.75 -0.29
C ARG A 162 0.31 13.12 0.97
N HIS A 163 1.00 12.10 1.46
CA HIS A 163 0.69 11.52 2.75
C HIS A 163 1.77 11.91 3.77
N LYS A 164 1.39 11.89 5.05
CA LYS A 164 2.28 12.22 6.16
C LYS A 164 3.32 11.13 6.44
N LEU A 165 3.07 9.90 6.01
CA LEU A 165 4.02 8.80 6.16
C LEU A 165 5.18 8.94 5.16
N ILE A 166 6.25 8.25 5.48
CA ILE A 166 7.52 8.22 4.76
C ILE A 166 7.96 6.77 4.57
N LYS A 167 8.92 6.51 3.69
CA LYS A 167 9.87 5.39 3.86
C LYS A 167 11.28 5.93 3.89
N SER A 168 12.19 5.16 4.48
CA SER A 168 13.57 5.57 4.61
C SER A 168 14.54 4.48 4.18
N ILE A 169 15.59 4.90 3.48
CA ILE A 169 16.83 4.16 3.39
C ILE A 169 17.69 4.48 4.62
N VAL A 170 18.33 3.47 5.20
CA VAL A 170 19.15 3.62 6.40
C VAL A 170 20.52 2.98 6.20
N ALA A 171 21.55 3.61 6.77
CA ALA A 171 22.88 3.00 6.80
C ALA A 171 22.86 1.75 7.69
N THR A 172 23.48 0.66 7.26
CA THR A 172 23.50 -0.61 8.02
C THR A 172 24.29 -0.51 9.33
N ASN A 173 25.19 0.48 9.42
CA ASN A 173 25.96 0.81 10.62
C ASN A 173 25.33 1.92 11.48
N ALA A 174 24.16 2.44 11.10
CA ALA A 174 23.44 3.43 11.91
C ALA A 174 23.14 2.87 13.32
N PRO A 175 23.13 3.72 14.37
CA PRO A 175 22.94 3.27 15.75
C PRO A 175 21.47 2.97 16.07
N ILE A 176 20.91 1.94 15.42
CA ILE A 176 19.50 1.53 15.50
C ILE A 176 19.19 0.93 16.88
N ASP A 177 18.26 1.59 17.60
CA ASP A 177 17.73 1.16 18.90
C ASP A 177 16.64 0.10 18.73
N SER A 178 15.77 0.25 17.73
CA SER A 178 14.67 -0.68 17.47
C SER A 178 14.13 -0.54 16.04
N MET A 179 13.68 -1.65 15.46
CA MET A 179 13.07 -1.66 14.13
C MET A 179 11.61 -1.20 14.13
N SER A 180 11.25 -0.43 13.09
CA SER A 180 9.87 -0.12 12.73
C SER A 180 9.72 -0.15 11.21
N LEU A 181 8.50 0.04 10.69
CA LEU A 181 8.15 -0.31 9.31
C LEU A 181 8.58 0.73 8.27
N HIS A 182 8.75 1.98 8.69
CA HIS A 182 8.96 3.13 7.79
C HIS A 182 10.28 3.86 8.05
N LEU A 183 10.68 3.96 9.32
CA LEU A 183 11.97 4.53 9.75
C LEU A 183 12.38 3.93 11.10
N PRO A 184 13.41 3.07 11.14
CA PRO A 184 13.98 2.56 12.38
C PRO A 184 14.26 3.66 13.41
N ARG A 185 14.11 3.34 14.70
CA ARG A 185 14.40 4.29 15.77
C ARG A 185 15.89 4.32 16.04
N PHE A 186 16.47 5.51 16.02
CA PHE A 186 17.83 5.76 16.49
C PHE A 186 17.93 7.21 16.98
N LYS A 187 18.49 7.43 18.18
CA LYS A 187 18.51 8.75 18.84
C LYS A 187 19.50 9.75 18.23
N LYS A 188 20.60 9.26 17.65
CA LYS A 188 21.66 10.08 17.06
C LYS A 188 21.72 9.84 15.54
N GLY A 189 22.50 10.63 14.81
CA GLY A 189 22.70 10.47 13.37
C GLY A 189 22.10 11.57 12.50
N LYS A 190 22.68 11.73 11.31
CA LYS A 190 22.28 12.68 10.27
C LYS A 190 21.11 12.07 9.49
N LYS A 191 19.89 12.53 9.80
CA LYS A 191 18.65 12.11 9.13
C LYS A 191 18.16 13.23 8.22
N LEU A 192 18.11 12.97 6.93
CA LEU A 192 17.74 13.97 5.93
C LEU A 192 16.48 13.56 5.16
N LEU A 193 15.87 14.55 4.51
CA LEU A 193 14.89 14.36 3.44
C LEU A 193 15.61 14.29 2.09
N SER A 194 14.89 13.91 1.03
CA SER A 194 15.46 13.76 -0.33
C SER A 194 16.05 15.04 -0.93
N ASP A 195 15.63 16.20 -0.42
CA ASP A 195 16.14 17.53 -0.78
C ASP A 195 17.33 17.99 0.09
N GLY A 196 17.80 17.14 1.02
CA GLY A 196 18.91 17.43 1.92
C GLY A 196 18.54 18.23 3.17
N SER A 197 17.30 18.68 3.31
CA SER A 197 16.82 19.27 4.56
C SER A 197 16.75 18.24 5.69
N LYS A 198 16.79 18.70 6.94
CA LYS A 198 16.73 17.81 8.10
C LYS A 198 15.34 17.17 8.23
N PHE A 199 15.30 15.85 8.44
CA PHE A 199 14.04 15.17 8.78
C PHE A 199 13.58 15.60 10.19
N ILE A 200 12.34 16.07 10.28
CA ILE A 200 11.66 16.38 11.55
C ILE A 200 10.37 15.55 11.61
N PRO A 201 10.21 14.68 12.63
CA PRO A 201 9.00 13.91 12.78
C PRO A 201 7.86 14.77 13.33
N ALA A 202 6.63 14.44 12.96
CA ALA A 202 5.44 15.00 13.57
C ALA A 202 5.41 14.69 15.08
N LYS A 203 4.83 15.60 15.87
CA LYS A 203 4.75 15.47 17.33
C LYS A 203 4.12 14.13 17.73
N GLY A 204 4.88 13.29 18.44
CA GLY A 204 4.45 11.98 18.91
C GLY A 204 4.46 10.86 17.86
N HIS A 205 4.88 11.13 16.61
CA HIS A 205 4.83 10.17 15.51
C HIS A 205 6.17 10.15 14.74
N HIS A 206 7.07 9.23 15.08
CA HIS A 206 8.43 9.19 14.51
C HIS A 206 8.49 8.82 13.02
N GLU A 207 7.47 8.15 12.50
CA GLU A 207 7.33 7.72 11.09
C GLU A 207 6.48 8.67 10.25
N GLN A 208 6.02 9.78 10.84
CA GLN A 208 5.26 10.78 10.12
C GLN A 208 6.11 12.04 9.99
N LEU A 209 6.14 12.61 8.80
CA LEU A 209 6.77 13.89 8.53
C LEU A 209 5.99 15.01 9.22
N ASP A 210 6.70 15.97 9.81
CA ASP A 210 6.08 17.21 10.30
C ASP A 210 5.30 17.88 9.16
N PRO A 211 4.01 18.22 9.35
CA PRO A 211 3.19 18.81 8.29
C PRO A 211 3.80 20.06 7.64
N ARG A 212 4.60 20.84 8.38
CA ARG A 212 5.27 22.06 7.86
C ARG A 212 6.36 21.75 6.84
N LEU A 213 6.85 20.51 6.80
CA LEU A 213 7.85 20.04 5.84
C LEU A 213 7.22 19.28 4.67
N SER A 214 5.90 19.09 4.67
CA SER A 214 5.20 18.40 3.60
C SER A 214 5.23 19.23 2.32
N GLN A 215 5.88 18.71 1.28
CA GLN A 215 5.96 19.35 -0.03
C GLN A 215 6.29 18.29 -1.08
N GLN A 216 5.91 18.56 -2.32
CA GLN A 216 6.28 17.68 -3.42
C GLN A 216 7.77 17.85 -3.73
N ARG A 217 8.53 16.76 -3.56
CA ARG A 217 9.99 16.74 -3.76
C ARG A 217 10.37 16.19 -5.13
N ASP A 218 11.64 16.34 -5.48
CA ASP A 218 12.27 15.73 -6.67
C ASP A 218 12.21 14.20 -6.64
N THR A 219 12.19 13.61 -5.45
CA THR A 219 12.02 12.17 -5.24
C THR A 219 11.04 11.92 -4.11
N MET A 220 10.07 11.05 -4.36
CA MET A 220 9.04 10.63 -3.41
C MET A 220 8.86 9.11 -3.46
N ILE A 221 8.14 8.55 -2.49
CA ILE A 221 7.64 7.18 -2.61
C ILE A 221 6.23 7.24 -3.16
N VAL A 222 6.02 6.74 -4.36
CA VAL A 222 4.68 6.56 -4.89
C VAL A 222 4.08 5.31 -4.24
N HIS A 223 2.96 5.47 -3.52
CA HIS A 223 2.23 4.37 -2.90
C HIS A 223 0.95 4.07 -3.71
N ARG A 224 0.93 2.91 -4.37
CA ARG A 224 -0.17 2.40 -5.18
C ARG A 224 -1.14 1.55 -4.36
N MET A 225 -1.63 2.09 -3.25
CA MET A 225 -2.52 1.35 -2.34
C MET A 225 -3.82 0.89 -3.02
N PHE A 226 -4.33 1.69 -3.97
CA PHE A 226 -5.61 1.45 -4.62
C PHE A 226 -5.50 0.63 -5.91
N ARG A 227 -4.50 0.91 -6.75
CA ARG A 227 -4.38 0.36 -8.12
C ARG A 227 -5.71 0.52 -8.87
N SER A 228 -6.52 -0.52 -9.07
CA SER A 228 -7.88 -0.41 -9.60
C SER A 228 -8.97 -0.80 -8.59
N PRO A 229 -10.26 -0.51 -8.84
CA PRO A 229 -11.35 -0.94 -7.97
C PRO A 229 -11.32 -2.46 -7.70
N LEU A 230 -11.04 -3.26 -8.75
CA LEU A 230 -10.93 -4.71 -8.68
C LEU A 230 -9.80 -5.15 -7.73
N GLU A 231 -8.63 -4.55 -7.89
CA GLU A 231 -7.45 -4.90 -7.09
C GLU A 231 -7.63 -4.48 -5.63
N TYR A 232 -8.15 -3.28 -5.39
CA TYR A 232 -8.50 -2.82 -4.05
C TYR A 232 -9.48 -3.77 -3.34
N VAL A 233 -10.57 -4.16 -4.01
CA VAL A 233 -11.55 -5.10 -3.46
C VAL A 233 -10.91 -6.47 -3.21
N SER A 234 -10.08 -6.98 -4.13
CA SER A 234 -9.32 -8.22 -3.94
C SER A 234 -8.48 -8.21 -2.65
N LEU A 235 -7.91 -7.06 -2.28
CA LEU A 235 -7.08 -6.93 -1.08
C LEU A 235 -7.88 -6.92 0.23
N LEU A 236 -9.19 -6.63 0.19
CA LEU A 236 -10.03 -6.56 1.38
C LEU A 236 -10.16 -7.92 2.07
N SER A 237 -10.16 -9.03 1.34
CA SER A 237 -10.29 -10.40 1.90
C SER A 237 -8.99 -11.01 2.45
N ARG A 238 -7.85 -10.31 2.35
CA ARG A 238 -6.56 -10.80 2.90
C ARG A 238 -6.53 -10.90 4.44
N GLY A 239 -7.58 -10.45 5.14
CA GLY A 239 -7.63 -10.37 6.60
C GLY A 239 -6.54 -9.46 7.20
N ARG A 240 -6.40 -9.48 8.53
CA ARG A 240 -5.26 -8.88 9.22
C ARG A 240 -4.50 -9.94 10.01
N PRO A 241 -3.15 -9.93 9.99
CA PRO A 241 -2.36 -10.77 10.89
C PRO A 241 -2.72 -10.59 12.37
N SER A 242 -3.15 -9.39 12.77
CA SER A 242 -3.46 -9.04 14.17
C SER A 242 -4.93 -9.17 14.59
N LYS A 243 -5.85 -9.52 13.68
CA LYS A 243 -7.29 -9.66 14.00
C LYS A 243 -7.89 -10.86 13.25
N THR A 244 -8.20 -11.92 13.99
CA THR A 244 -8.68 -13.21 13.46
C THR A 244 -10.20 -13.30 13.25
N ARG A 245 -10.99 -12.33 13.74
CA ARG A 245 -12.47 -12.43 13.75
C ARG A 245 -13.19 -11.96 12.48
N LEU A 246 -12.56 -11.17 11.61
CA LEU A 246 -13.19 -10.65 10.40
C LEU A 246 -12.35 -11.00 9.18
N THR A 247 -13.00 -11.55 8.16
CA THR A 247 -12.39 -11.87 6.86
C THR A 247 -12.04 -10.62 6.04
N ILE A 248 -12.64 -9.46 6.39
CA ILE A 248 -12.47 -8.19 5.66
C ILE A 248 -11.57 -7.21 6.42
N LYS A 249 -10.66 -6.54 5.71
CA LYS A 249 -9.85 -5.43 6.22
C LYS A 249 -10.70 -4.18 6.52
N THR A 250 -11.01 -3.96 7.79
CA THR A 250 -11.88 -2.86 8.26
C THR A 250 -11.18 -1.50 8.52
N ASN A 251 -9.85 -1.40 8.34
CA ASN A 251 -9.07 -0.14 8.36
C ASN A 251 -9.01 0.50 6.97
N ARG A 252 -10.11 0.41 6.24
CA ARG A 252 -10.24 1.04 4.93
C ARG A 252 -11.51 1.89 4.93
N PHE A 253 -11.44 2.98 4.17
CA PHE A 253 -12.51 3.99 4.11
C PHE A 253 -13.29 3.96 2.79
N GLY A 254 -12.91 3.08 1.87
CA GLY A 254 -13.43 2.99 0.51
C GLY A 254 -12.30 3.05 -0.51
N TYR A 255 -12.62 2.69 -1.75
CA TYR A 255 -11.71 2.90 -2.87
C TYR A 255 -11.56 4.41 -3.11
N ASN A 256 -10.32 4.89 -3.04
CA ASN A 256 -10.01 6.28 -3.33
C ASN A 256 -10.90 7.29 -2.55
N VAL A 257 -11.03 7.05 -1.24
CA VAL A 257 -11.71 7.97 -0.31
C VAL A 257 -10.63 8.66 0.51
N ASP A 258 -10.26 9.87 0.09
CA ASP A 258 -9.43 10.80 0.86
C ASP A 258 -9.96 12.23 0.69
N ASN A 259 -9.80 13.04 1.72
CA ASN A 259 -10.22 14.44 1.75
C ASN A 259 -9.07 15.41 1.46
N ALA A 260 -7.86 14.90 1.23
CA ALA A 260 -6.70 15.69 0.85
C ALA A 260 -6.87 16.32 -0.54
N GLU A 261 -6.28 17.50 -0.73
CA GLU A 261 -6.18 18.11 -2.05
C GLU A 261 -5.33 17.24 -2.97
N TYR A 262 -5.83 17.04 -4.19
CA TYR A 262 -5.13 16.28 -5.21
C TYR A 262 -4.10 17.15 -5.91
N GLU A 263 -3.00 16.51 -6.29
CA GLU A 263 -2.00 17.10 -7.16
C GLU A 263 -1.45 16.04 -8.12
N ASP A 264 -0.72 16.50 -9.13
CA ASP A 264 -0.08 15.62 -10.11
C ASP A 264 1.40 15.45 -9.78
N PHE A 265 1.84 14.21 -9.76
CA PHE A 265 3.25 13.84 -9.74
C PHE A 265 3.63 13.35 -11.14
N THR A 266 4.22 14.26 -11.91
CA THR A 266 4.66 14.00 -13.29
C THR A 266 6.17 13.77 -13.31
N VAL A 267 6.57 12.77 -14.09
CA VAL A 267 7.97 12.43 -14.35
C VAL A 267 8.37 12.80 -15.79
N ASP A 268 9.67 12.79 -16.07
CA ASP A 268 10.20 12.99 -17.42
C ASP A 268 9.66 11.92 -18.39
N VAL A 269 8.90 12.37 -19.40
CA VAL A 269 8.16 11.49 -20.32
C VAL A 269 9.10 10.70 -21.23
N GLU A 270 10.14 11.34 -21.77
CA GLU A 270 11.09 10.67 -22.67
C GLU A 270 11.86 9.57 -21.93
N LYS A 271 12.30 9.86 -20.70
CA LYS A 271 12.98 8.85 -19.86
C LYS A 271 12.03 7.75 -19.40
N TYR A 272 10.77 8.09 -19.14
CA TYR A 272 9.75 7.12 -18.80
C TYR A 272 9.46 6.14 -19.95
N GLU A 273 9.44 6.58 -21.21
CA GLU A 273 9.27 5.69 -22.36
C GLU A 273 10.42 4.66 -22.46
N ALA A 274 11.66 5.10 -22.23
CA ALA A 274 12.81 4.21 -22.19
C ALA A 274 12.71 3.18 -21.04
N TYR A 275 12.20 3.61 -19.87
CA TYR A 275 11.91 2.74 -18.73
C TYR A 275 10.83 1.69 -19.05
N GLN A 276 9.76 2.06 -19.76
CA GLN A 276 8.71 1.12 -20.14
C GLN A 276 9.25 0.03 -21.09
N LEU A 277 10.10 0.42 -22.05
CA LEU A 277 10.78 -0.53 -22.93
C LEU A 277 11.73 -1.46 -22.17
N SER A 278 12.43 -0.97 -21.13
CA SER A 278 13.27 -1.85 -20.29
C SER A 278 12.44 -2.81 -19.45
N LEU A 279 11.28 -2.38 -18.93
CA LEU A 279 10.36 -3.24 -18.19
C LEU A 279 9.85 -4.39 -19.07
N GLN A 280 9.44 -4.09 -20.31
CA GLN A 280 8.99 -5.11 -21.24
C GLN A 280 10.09 -6.14 -21.53
N ARG A 281 11.33 -5.67 -21.79
CA ARG A 281 12.48 -6.56 -22.00
C ARG A 281 12.78 -7.43 -20.78
N PHE A 282 12.65 -6.89 -19.57
CA PHE A 282 12.82 -7.66 -18.33
C PHE A 282 11.79 -8.79 -18.22
N ILE A 283 10.52 -8.49 -18.49
CA ILE A 283 9.42 -9.48 -18.48
C ILE A 283 9.66 -10.57 -19.53
N ASP A 284 10.07 -10.19 -20.73
CA ASP A 284 10.33 -11.11 -21.85
C ASP A 284 11.55 -12.00 -21.57
N LYS A 285 12.66 -11.40 -21.12
CA LYS A 285 13.89 -12.13 -20.78
C LYS A 285 13.65 -13.16 -19.69
N CYS A 286 12.91 -12.80 -18.65
CA CYS A 286 12.57 -13.71 -17.56
C CYS A 286 11.43 -14.69 -17.91
N GLY A 287 10.85 -14.60 -19.11
CA GLY A 287 9.78 -15.49 -19.57
C GLY A 287 8.55 -15.48 -18.65
N LEU A 288 8.12 -14.31 -18.17
CA LEU A 288 7.11 -14.16 -17.11
C LEU A 288 5.66 -14.04 -17.60
N ALA A 289 5.42 -14.06 -18.91
CA ALA A 289 4.09 -13.82 -19.47
C ALA A 289 3.04 -14.80 -18.92
N SER A 290 3.35 -16.10 -18.86
CA SER A 290 2.46 -17.12 -18.29
C SER A 290 2.21 -16.92 -16.80
N GLU A 291 3.24 -16.59 -16.04
CA GLU A 291 3.18 -16.41 -14.59
C GLU A 291 2.36 -15.17 -14.23
N LEU A 292 2.50 -14.10 -15.00
CA LEU A 292 1.70 -12.89 -14.85
C LEU A 292 0.22 -13.18 -15.10
N LEU A 293 -0.12 -13.96 -16.14
CA LEU A 293 -1.51 -14.35 -16.38
C LEU A 293 -2.08 -15.15 -15.21
N ILE A 294 -1.35 -16.12 -14.68
CA ILE A 294 -1.76 -16.91 -13.49
C ILE A 294 -1.98 -15.98 -12.29
N ALA A 295 -1.04 -15.07 -12.03
CA ALA A 295 -1.10 -14.14 -10.91
C ALA A 295 -2.29 -13.18 -11.01
N GLN A 296 -2.56 -12.63 -12.20
CA GLN A 296 -3.71 -11.77 -12.44
C GLN A 296 -5.03 -12.53 -12.26
N GLN A 297 -5.12 -13.78 -12.72
CA GLN A 297 -6.30 -14.62 -12.51
C GLN A 297 -6.52 -14.96 -11.03
N PHE A 298 -5.44 -15.15 -10.27
CA PHE A 298 -5.53 -15.30 -8.82
C PHE A 298 -6.16 -14.06 -8.16
N VAL A 299 -5.70 -12.86 -8.52
CA VAL A 299 -6.25 -11.60 -8.00
C VAL A 299 -7.74 -11.44 -8.34
N LYS A 300 -8.13 -11.73 -9.59
CA LYS A 300 -9.54 -11.72 -10.05
C LYS A 300 -10.40 -12.75 -9.32
N SER A 301 -9.88 -13.95 -9.11
CA SER A 301 -10.58 -15.01 -8.36
C SER A 301 -10.82 -14.59 -6.91
N ARG A 302 -9.80 -14.01 -6.26
CA ARG A 302 -9.92 -13.48 -4.90
C ARG A 302 -10.89 -12.29 -4.82
N TYR A 303 -10.94 -11.44 -5.84
CA TYR A 303 -11.95 -10.39 -5.97
C TYR A 303 -13.37 -10.97 -5.93
N HIS A 304 -13.69 -11.96 -6.77
CA HIS A 304 -15.02 -12.58 -6.78
C HIS A 304 -15.35 -13.31 -5.47
N GLN A 305 -14.37 -13.95 -4.84
CA GLN A 305 -14.54 -14.55 -3.51
C GLN A 305 -14.86 -13.47 -2.45
N THR A 306 -14.19 -12.32 -2.53
CA THR A 306 -14.43 -11.19 -1.63
C THR A 306 -15.85 -10.67 -1.77
N ILE A 307 -16.34 -10.50 -3.00
CA ILE A 307 -17.73 -10.09 -3.26
C ILE A 307 -18.72 -11.11 -2.70
N LYS A 308 -18.49 -12.41 -2.95
CA LYS A 308 -19.34 -13.47 -2.39
C LYS A 308 -19.36 -13.44 -0.86
N SER A 309 -18.25 -13.09 -0.20
CA SER A 309 -18.18 -13.01 1.25
C SER A 309 -19.05 -11.90 1.88
N ILE A 310 -19.50 -10.91 1.10
CA ILE A 310 -20.36 -9.81 1.58
C ILE A 310 -21.65 -10.35 2.19
N SER A 311 -22.23 -11.43 1.64
CA SER A 311 -23.44 -12.05 2.18
C SER A 311 -23.26 -12.53 3.62
N ASN A 312 -22.03 -12.87 4.00
CA ASN A 312 -21.69 -13.48 5.29
C ASN A 312 -21.19 -12.45 6.30
N ILE A 313 -21.22 -11.14 5.98
CA ILE A 313 -20.86 -10.09 6.93
C ILE A 313 -21.84 -10.15 8.13
N PRO A 314 -21.32 -10.24 9.36
CA PRO A 314 -22.17 -10.21 10.55
C PRO A 314 -22.70 -8.80 10.81
N ILE A 315 -23.88 -8.71 11.45
CA ILE A 315 -24.56 -7.43 11.71
C ILE A 315 -23.64 -6.44 12.45
N ASN A 316 -22.90 -6.92 13.45
CA ASN A 316 -22.00 -6.09 14.27
C ASN A 316 -20.77 -5.54 13.51
N ALA A 317 -20.48 -6.04 12.30
CA ALA A 317 -19.41 -5.55 11.44
C ALA A 317 -19.92 -4.81 10.19
N SER A 318 -21.26 -4.65 10.07
CA SER A 318 -21.89 -4.11 8.87
C SER A 318 -21.44 -2.68 8.57
N LYS A 319 -21.21 -1.87 9.61
CA LYS A 319 -20.75 -0.49 9.47
C LYS A 319 -19.35 -0.43 8.87
N GLU A 320 -18.40 -1.10 9.50
CA GLU A 320 -17.00 -1.07 9.10
C GLU A 320 -16.78 -1.74 7.74
N ALA A 321 -17.51 -2.82 7.46
CA ALA A 321 -17.43 -3.51 6.18
C ALA A 321 -18.02 -2.64 5.06
N THR A 322 -19.23 -2.08 5.24
CA THR A 322 -19.82 -1.17 4.24
C THR A 322 -18.92 0.03 3.97
N ARG A 323 -18.30 0.60 5.02
CA ARG A 323 -17.31 1.68 4.86
C ARG A 323 -16.14 1.26 3.98
N ALA A 324 -15.60 0.05 4.15
CA ALA A 324 -14.47 -0.43 3.36
C ALA A 324 -14.81 -0.62 1.87
N PHE A 325 -16.07 -0.86 1.51
CA PHE A 325 -16.55 -1.07 0.13
C PHE A 325 -17.12 0.18 -0.55
N ARG A 326 -16.98 1.38 0.04
CA ARG A 326 -17.41 2.63 -0.61
C ARG A 326 -16.62 2.90 -1.90
N ASN A 327 -17.28 3.55 -2.86
CA ASN A 327 -16.72 3.95 -4.15
C ASN A 327 -16.12 2.79 -4.98
N CYS A 328 -16.56 1.55 -4.73
CA CYS A 328 -16.19 0.39 -5.53
C CYS A 328 -17.12 0.23 -6.74
N ASP A 329 -16.81 -0.73 -7.61
CA ASP A 329 -17.56 -1.00 -8.84
C ASP A 329 -19.00 -1.50 -8.60
N LYS A 330 -19.75 -1.62 -9.71
CA LYS A 330 -21.17 -2.00 -9.73
C LYS A 330 -21.43 -3.42 -9.17
N GLU A 331 -20.48 -4.34 -9.27
CA GLU A 331 -20.67 -5.69 -8.74
C GLU A 331 -20.65 -5.67 -7.20
N VAL A 332 -19.75 -4.88 -6.62
CA VAL A 332 -19.72 -4.64 -5.18
C VAL A 332 -21.02 -3.98 -4.71
N VAL A 333 -21.48 -2.93 -5.40
CA VAL A 333 -22.75 -2.26 -5.08
C VAL A 333 -23.92 -3.26 -5.12
N SER A 334 -23.98 -4.11 -6.14
CA SER A 334 -25.00 -5.16 -6.26
C SER A 334 -24.97 -6.14 -5.09
N ALA A 335 -23.78 -6.58 -4.67
CA ALA A 335 -23.62 -7.48 -3.52
C ALA A 335 -24.00 -6.82 -2.19
N LEU A 336 -23.62 -5.56 -1.98
CA LEU A 336 -24.03 -4.76 -0.83
C LEU A 336 -25.55 -4.62 -0.76
N ASN A 337 -26.20 -4.30 -1.89
CA ASN A 337 -27.66 -4.21 -1.97
C ASN A 337 -28.33 -5.56 -1.66
N LYS A 338 -27.82 -6.67 -2.21
CA LYS A 338 -28.34 -8.02 -1.90
C LYS A 338 -28.21 -8.40 -0.42
N LYS A 339 -27.24 -7.84 0.31
CA LYS A 339 -27.09 -8.06 1.75
C LYS A 339 -27.99 -7.14 2.57
N TYR A 340 -28.00 -5.83 2.28
CA TYR A 340 -28.53 -4.82 3.19
C TYR A 340 -29.93 -4.30 2.82
N ALA A 341 -30.42 -4.58 1.60
CA ALA A 341 -31.72 -4.11 1.12
C ALA A 341 -32.84 -5.16 1.26
N THR A 342 -32.57 -6.31 1.88
CA THR A 342 -33.50 -7.43 2.03
C THR A 342 -34.36 -7.27 3.28
N SER A 343 -35.61 -7.75 3.21
CA SER A 343 -36.51 -7.77 4.38
C SER A 343 -35.94 -8.60 5.53
N GLU A 344 -35.23 -9.69 5.22
CA GLU A 344 -34.55 -10.52 6.22
C GLU A 344 -33.54 -9.70 7.03
N PHE A 345 -32.63 -8.98 6.36
CA PHE A 345 -31.65 -8.14 7.05
C PHE A 345 -32.34 -7.04 7.86
N LEU A 346 -33.28 -6.31 7.25
CA LEU A 346 -33.98 -5.18 7.89
C LEU A 346 -34.74 -5.62 9.16
N ASN A 347 -35.34 -6.81 9.14
CA ASN A 347 -36.05 -7.35 10.29
C ASN A 347 -35.12 -7.97 11.35
N SER A 348 -33.91 -8.38 10.96
CA SER A 348 -32.90 -8.90 11.89
C SER A 348 -32.22 -7.83 12.75
N VAL A 349 -32.28 -6.55 12.35
CA VAL A 349 -31.61 -5.44 13.05
C VAL A 349 -32.60 -4.69 13.93
N SER A 350 -32.45 -4.82 15.25
CA SER A 350 -33.26 -4.10 16.24
C SER A 350 -32.70 -2.74 16.64
N THR A 351 -31.48 -2.37 16.18
CA THR A 351 -30.79 -1.13 16.56
C THR A 351 -31.03 -0.02 15.53
N PRO A 352 -31.86 1.00 15.81
CA PRO A 352 -32.20 2.05 14.84
C PRO A 352 -30.99 2.88 14.43
N VAL A 353 -30.04 3.08 15.35
CA VAL A 353 -28.81 3.84 15.11
C VAL A 353 -27.98 3.18 14.00
N LEU A 354 -27.77 1.86 14.06
CA LEU A 354 -27.02 1.13 13.04
C LEU A 354 -27.66 1.26 11.65
N LEU A 355 -28.99 1.09 11.57
CA LEU A 355 -29.73 1.27 10.31
C LEU A 355 -29.58 2.70 9.76
N SER A 356 -29.63 3.72 10.63
CA SER A 356 -29.43 5.11 10.23
C SER A 356 -28.00 5.38 9.75
N GLU A 357 -26.99 4.79 10.37
CA GLU A 357 -25.59 4.93 9.94
C GLU A 357 -25.32 4.24 8.60
N LEU A 358 -25.88 3.03 8.40
CA LEU A 358 -25.86 2.35 7.11
C LEU A 358 -26.58 3.20 6.06
N ALA A 359 -27.76 3.75 6.36
CA ALA A 359 -28.50 4.60 5.44
C ALA A 359 -27.68 5.81 4.97
N ARG A 360 -26.92 6.48 5.86
CA ARG A 360 -26.02 7.58 5.48
C ARG A 360 -24.97 7.14 4.47
N MET A 361 -24.31 6.00 4.71
CA MET A 361 -23.30 5.49 3.76
C MET A 361 -23.93 5.12 2.42
N PHE A 362 -25.16 4.60 2.45
CA PHE A 362 -25.88 4.22 1.24
C PHE A 362 -26.40 5.40 0.42
N ILE A 363 -26.36 6.65 0.91
CA ILE A 363 -26.69 7.82 0.10
C ILE A 363 -25.82 7.87 -1.16
N ASP A 364 -24.51 7.65 -1.00
CA ASP A 364 -23.53 7.69 -2.10
C ASP A 364 -23.40 6.34 -2.83
N ILE A 365 -23.84 5.24 -2.20
CA ILE A 365 -23.71 3.87 -2.77
C ILE A 365 -24.96 3.51 -3.60
N ASP A 366 -26.14 3.59 -2.98
CA ASP A 366 -27.43 3.27 -3.60
C ASP A 366 -28.58 3.92 -2.81
N LYS A 367 -29.16 4.98 -3.39
CA LYS A 367 -30.25 5.74 -2.76
C LYS A 367 -31.50 4.90 -2.48
N GLY A 368 -31.75 3.83 -3.23
CA GLY A 368 -32.87 2.92 -3.01
C GLY A 368 -32.70 2.12 -1.72
N THR A 369 -31.51 1.56 -1.50
CA THR A 369 -31.15 0.88 -0.26
C THR A 369 -31.11 1.85 0.92
N ALA A 370 -30.61 3.08 0.72
CA ALA A 370 -30.64 4.13 1.74
C ALA A 370 -32.07 4.39 2.25
N LYS A 371 -33.05 4.51 1.33
CA LYS A 371 -34.47 4.70 1.66
C LYS A 371 -35.06 3.55 2.47
N LYS A 372 -34.72 2.31 2.14
CA LYS A 372 -35.19 1.13 2.88
C LYS A 372 -34.65 1.10 4.31
N LEU A 373 -33.33 1.33 4.45
CA LEU A 373 -32.65 1.35 5.74
C LEU A 373 -33.21 2.45 6.66
N ILE A 374 -33.33 3.68 6.15
CA ILE A 374 -33.83 4.79 6.97
C ILE A 374 -35.31 4.66 7.32
N SER A 375 -36.12 4.08 6.44
CA SER A 375 -37.53 3.78 6.72
C SER A 375 -37.65 2.80 7.88
N LYS A 376 -36.85 1.72 7.90
CA LYS A 376 -36.85 0.76 9.01
C LYS A 376 -36.33 1.39 10.30
N ALA A 377 -35.31 2.25 10.23
CA ALA A 377 -34.82 2.99 11.40
C ALA A 377 -35.92 3.91 11.99
N ALA A 378 -36.70 4.58 11.15
CA ALA A 378 -37.80 5.44 11.56
C ALA A 378 -38.98 4.66 12.15
N GLU A 379 -39.27 3.47 11.64
CA GLU A 379 -40.26 2.54 12.22
C GLU A 379 -39.88 2.13 13.65
N LEU A 380 -38.61 1.76 13.87
CA LEU A 380 -38.13 1.32 15.18
C LEU A 380 -37.95 2.47 16.19
N HIS A 381 -37.74 3.71 15.72
CA HIS A 381 -37.58 4.87 16.59
C HIS A 381 -38.24 6.14 16.01
N PRO A 382 -39.59 6.21 16.03
CA PRO A 382 -40.35 7.24 15.33
C PRO A 382 -40.15 8.66 15.86
N THR A 383 -39.69 8.83 17.09
CA THR A 383 -39.49 10.13 17.74
C THR A 383 -38.06 10.65 17.64
N GLY A 384 -37.12 9.85 17.10
CA GLY A 384 -35.70 10.20 17.04
C GLY A 384 -35.39 11.38 16.12
N PRO A 385 -34.89 12.54 16.63
CA PRO A 385 -34.68 13.74 15.81
C PRO A 385 -33.63 13.53 14.72
N GLN A 386 -32.53 12.84 15.01
CA GLN A 386 -31.47 12.57 14.04
C GLN A 386 -31.93 11.65 12.90
N ILE A 387 -32.80 10.67 13.20
CA ILE A 387 -33.37 9.74 12.23
C ILE A 387 -34.39 10.46 11.35
N LYS A 388 -35.27 11.28 11.94
CA LYS A 388 -36.21 12.13 11.18
C LYS A 388 -35.50 13.07 10.22
N ASN A 389 -34.42 13.73 10.67
CA ASN A 389 -33.66 14.65 9.83
C ASN A 389 -33.02 13.93 8.64
N LEU A 390 -32.41 12.76 8.88
CA LEU A 390 -31.83 11.95 7.82
C LEU A 390 -32.90 11.37 6.87
N TYR A 391 -34.06 10.97 7.40
CA TYR A 391 -35.19 10.52 6.59
C TYR A 391 -35.62 11.62 5.61
N LYS A 392 -35.83 12.85 6.10
CA LYS A 392 -36.15 14.00 5.24
C LYS A 392 -35.07 14.21 4.18
N LEU A 393 -33.80 14.25 4.57
CA LEU A 393 -32.67 14.41 3.64
C LEU A 393 -32.67 13.36 2.51
N ILE A 394 -32.95 12.10 2.81
CA ILE A 394 -32.92 11.00 1.81
C ILE A 394 -34.14 11.05 0.88
N PHE A 395 -35.30 11.48 1.37
CA PHE A 395 -36.56 11.49 0.62
C PHE A 395 -36.85 12.82 -0.09
N ASP A 396 -36.24 13.92 0.34
CA ASP A 396 -36.36 15.22 -0.31
C ASP A 396 -35.69 15.20 -1.70
N LYS A 397 -36.42 15.72 -2.70
CA LYS A 397 -36.02 15.68 -4.13
C LYS A 397 -34.99 16.74 -4.53
N ASN A 398 -34.61 17.67 -3.63
CA ASN A 398 -33.87 18.90 -3.99
C ASN A 398 -32.44 19.02 -3.45
N SER A 399 -31.87 18.02 -2.79
CA SER A 399 -30.46 18.06 -2.34
C SER A 399 -29.53 17.35 -3.33
N GLY A 400 -29.50 17.84 -4.57
CA GLY A 400 -28.40 17.62 -5.50
C GLY A 400 -27.61 18.91 -5.60
N ASN A 401 -26.32 18.85 -5.28
CA ASN A 401 -25.36 19.96 -5.08
C ASN A 401 -25.28 20.46 -3.63
N ILE A 402 -24.57 19.71 -2.79
CA ILE A 402 -23.54 20.26 -1.90
C ILE A 402 -22.29 19.41 -2.10
#